data_AF-A0A7S1NVC7-F1
#
_entry.id   AF-A0A7S1NVC7-F1
#
_cell.length_a   1.000
_cell.length_b   1.000
_cell.length_c   1.000
_cell.angle_alpha   90.00
_cell.angle_beta   90.00
_cell.angle_gamma   90.00
#
_symmetry.space_group_name_H-M   'P 1'
#
loop_
_entity.id
_entity.type
_entity.pdbx_description
1 polymer ?
#
loop_
_entity_poly.entity_id
_entity_poly.type
_entity_poly.pdbx_seq_one_letter_code
_entity_poly.pdbx_strand_id
1 'polypeptide(L)'
;HIKLVDEVPHPALLYEGNSVHDNRPWFAKVMIGKAHSGQIAALKKRLAEKGKTWDDPLLERAYKAKVNKTKKGLAAPSKPTYLTAAVDKTMSVLKELEADLAAHDADGGSSYVSGDSITAADLFQAVNLHRLLLLGNSWMWQDLPHVAAFADRMLSRPSIQKAVITYPGMIPSRPTADLITKDQGFIAGFIHGRRVDFLNSLVFVMRLIGMA
;
A
#
# COMPACT_ATOMS: atom_id res chain seq x y z
N HIS A 1 -5.37 11.98 -14.33
CA HIS A 1 -5.07 11.36 -13.01
C HIS A 1 -5.64 9.95 -12.74
N ILE A 2 -6.72 9.46 -13.39
CA ILE A 2 -7.25 8.08 -13.15
C ILE A 2 -6.20 7.01 -13.48
N LYS A 3 -5.38 7.21 -14.53
CA LYS A 3 -4.28 6.30 -14.88
C LYS A 3 -3.28 6.06 -13.74
N LEU A 4 -3.00 7.07 -12.92
CA LEU A 4 -2.11 6.94 -11.76
C LEU A 4 -2.69 5.98 -10.70
N VAL A 5 -4.01 5.88 -10.61
CA VAL A 5 -4.70 4.98 -9.66
C VAL A 5 -4.65 3.53 -10.13
N ASP A 6 -4.83 3.32 -11.43
CA ASP A 6 -4.93 1.97 -12.00
C ASP A 6 -3.57 1.37 -12.39
N GLU A 7 -2.58 2.22 -12.70
CA GLU A 7 -1.31 1.78 -13.26
C GLU A 7 -0.19 1.64 -12.23
N VAL A 8 -0.34 2.17 -11.00
CA VAL A 8 0.65 1.93 -9.95
C VAL A 8 0.57 0.45 -9.53
N PRO A 9 1.67 -0.31 -9.70
CA PRO A 9 1.70 -1.75 -9.43
C PRO A 9 1.85 -2.01 -7.92
N HIS A 10 0.94 -1.46 -7.11
CA HIS A 10 0.91 -1.67 -5.65
C HIS A 10 1.02 -3.13 -5.26
N PRO A 11 0.36 -4.10 -5.91
CA PRO A 11 0.53 -5.51 -5.59
C PRO A 11 1.98 -6.00 -5.73
N ALA A 12 2.71 -5.55 -6.75
CA ALA A 12 4.11 -5.91 -6.94
C ALA A 12 4.97 -5.37 -5.79
N LEU A 13 4.81 -4.09 -5.48
CA LEU A 13 5.56 -3.41 -4.42
C LEU A 13 5.18 -3.90 -3.01
N LEU A 14 3.92 -4.29 -2.82
CA LEU A 14 3.36 -4.72 -1.53
C LEU A 14 3.64 -6.20 -1.27
N TYR A 15 3.30 -7.09 -2.19
CA TYR A 15 3.34 -8.53 -1.96
C TYR A 15 4.72 -9.12 -2.22
N GLU A 16 5.34 -8.69 -3.32
CA GLU A 16 6.50 -9.37 -3.89
C GLU A 16 7.81 -8.70 -3.44
N GLY A 17 7.75 -7.41 -3.12
CA GLY A 17 8.87 -6.63 -2.59
C GLY A 17 9.78 -6.09 -3.67
N ASN A 18 10.59 -5.09 -3.33
CA ASN A 18 11.59 -4.54 -4.22
C ASN A 18 12.90 -5.34 -4.06
N SER A 19 13.40 -5.98 -5.12
CA SER A 19 14.64 -6.78 -5.05
C SER A 19 15.88 -5.96 -4.66
N VAL A 20 15.85 -4.64 -4.85
CA VAL A 20 16.99 -3.74 -4.61
C VAL A 20 16.87 -3.00 -3.27
N HIS A 21 15.66 -2.56 -2.90
CA HIS A 21 15.41 -1.72 -1.71
C HIS A 21 14.15 -2.15 -0.93
N ASP A 22 14.04 -3.43 -0.54
CA ASP A 22 12.92 -3.89 0.29
C ASP A 22 13.05 -3.46 1.75
N ASN A 23 12.52 -2.27 2.05
CA ASN A 23 12.47 -1.68 3.39
C ASN A 23 11.22 -2.08 4.20
N ARG A 24 10.40 -3.03 3.72
CA ARG A 24 9.21 -3.48 4.45
C ARG A 24 9.61 -4.09 5.81
N PRO A 25 8.78 -3.94 6.86
CA PRO A 25 8.99 -4.64 8.13
C PRO A 25 9.10 -6.17 7.93
N TRP A 26 9.98 -6.83 8.68
CA TRP A 26 10.24 -8.27 8.47
C TRP A 26 9.00 -9.15 8.65
N PHE A 27 8.20 -8.89 9.68
CA PHE A 27 6.92 -9.59 9.87
C PHE A 27 5.99 -9.42 8.66
N ALA A 28 6.00 -8.25 8.01
CA ALA A 28 5.23 -7.98 6.81
C ALA A 28 5.77 -8.79 5.63
N LYS A 29 7.10 -8.92 5.46
CA LYS A 29 7.69 -9.80 4.42
C LYS A 29 7.21 -11.25 4.57
N VAL A 30 7.18 -11.77 5.80
CA VAL A 30 6.73 -13.14 6.08
C VAL A 30 5.23 -13.33 5.86
N MET A 31 4.40 -12.46 6.46
CA MET A 31 2.94 -12.56 6.40
C MET A 31 2.40 -12.30 4.99
N ILE A 32 2.95 -11.28 4.33
CA ILE A 32 2.50 -10.82 3.02
C ILE A 32 3.06 -11.72 1.90
N GLY A 33 4.27 -12.28 2.07
CA GLY A 33 4.86 -13.21 1.08
C GLY A 33 4.01 -14.48 0.85
N LYS A 34 3.18 -14.87 1.81
CA LYS A 34 2.21 -15.99 1.67
C LYS A 34 0.81 -15.54 1.26
N ALA A 35 0.56 -14.24 1.10
CA ALA A 35 -0.78 -13.68 0.91
C ALA A 35 -1.47 -14.22 -0.35
N HIS A 36 -0.77 -14.29 -1.49
CA HIS A 36 -1.35 -14.81 -2.72
C HIS A 36 -1.78 -16.28 -2.58
N SER A 37 -0.95 -17.13 -2.00
CA SER A 37 -1.26 -18.55 -1.78
C SER A 37 -2.42 -18.74 -0.79
N GLY A 38 -2.42 -18.00 0.32
CA GLY A 38 -3.51 -18.01 1.30
C GLY A 38 -4.84 -17.52 0.71
N GLN A 39 -4.82 -16.45 -0.09
CA GLN A 39 -6.00 -15.94 -0.80
C GLN A 39 -6.54 -16.96 -1.80
N ILE A 40 -5.68 -17.63 -2.57
CA ILE A 40 -6.11 -18.69 -3.52
C ILE A 40 -6.79 -19.83 -2.75
N ALA A 41 -6.23 -20.27 -1.63
CA ALA A 41 -6.81 -21.33 -0.81
C ALA A 41 -8.18 -20.93 -0.25
N ALA A 42 -8.31 -19.71 0.30
CA ALA A 42 -9.57 -19.18 0.81
C ALA A 42 -10.64 -19.06 -0.28
N LEU A 43 -10.28 -18.53 -1.46
CA LEU A 43 -11.19 -18.40 -2.60
C LEU A 43 -11.65 -19.77 -3.12
N LYS A 44 -10.75 -20.76 -3.19
CA LYS A 44 -11.10 -22.14 -3.55
C LYS A 44 -12.07 -22.76 -2.54
N LYS A 45 -11.86 -22.53 -1.24
CA LYS A 45 -12.77 -22.97 -0.19
C LYS A 45 -14.16 -22.34 -0.37
N ARG A 46 -14.24 -21.02 -0.59
CA ARG A 46 -15.51 -20.33 -0.88
C ARG A 46 -16.20 -20.86 -2.13
N LEU A 47 -15.44 -21.16 -3.19
CA LEU A 47 -15.97 -21.80 -4.40
C LEU A 47 -16.57 -23.18 -4.14
N ALA A 48 -15.98 -23.98 -3.25
CA ALA A 48 -16.50 -25.29 -2.86
C ALA A 48 -17.76 -25.22 -1.97
N GLU A 49 -18.12 -24.04 -1.46
CA GLU A 49 -19.34 -23.78 -0.69
C GLU A 49 -20.53 -23.39 -1.60
N LYS A 50 -20.33 -23.31 -2.93
CA LYS A 50 -21.41 -23.09 -3.90
C LYS A 50 -22.49 -24.17 -3.76
N GLY A 51 -23.75 -23.75 -3.80
CA GLY A 51 -24.91 -24.63 -3.61
C GLY A 51 -25.14 -25.05 -2.15
N LYS A 52 -24.29 -24.61 -1.22
CA LYS A 52 -24.47 -24.83 0.24
C LYS A 52 -24.80 -23.53 0.96
N THR A 53 -24.00 -22.50 0.73
CA THR A 53 -24.11 -21.21 1.45
C THR A 53 -24.38 -20.01 0.55
N TRP A 54 -24.22 -20.18 -0.77
CA TRP A 54 -24.52 -19.19 -1.79
C TRP A 54 -24.70 -19.90 -3.14
N ASP A 55 -25.49 -19.32 -4.05
CA ASP A 55 -25.71 -19.89 -5.39
C ASP A 55 -25.95 -18.81 -6.46
N ASP A 56 -25.21 -17.71 -6.39
CA ASP A 56 -25.23 -16.64 -7.39
C ASP A 56 -24.18 -16.90 -8.50
N PRO A 57 -24.58 -17.03 -9.78
CA PRO A 57 -23.67 -17.14 -10.91
C PRO A 57 -22.69 -15.97 -11.07
N LEU A 58 -23.09 -14.75 -10.70
CA LEU A 58 -22.22 -13.57 -10.73
C LEU A 58 -21.11 -13.68 -9.67
N LEU A 59 -21.47 -14.12 -8.47
CA LEU A 59 -20.51 -14.37 -7.40
C LEU A 59 -19.52 -15.48 -7.77
N GLU A 60 -19.98 -16.55 -8.43
CA GLU A 60 -19.09 -17.60 -8.95
C GLU A 60 -18.09 -17.04 -9.95
N ARG A 61 -18.57 -16.24 -10.92
CA ARG A 61 -17.71 -15.58 -11.92
C ARG A 61 -16.70 -14.67 -11.25
N ALA A 62 -17.12 -13.89 -10.25
CA ALA A 62 -16.26 -12.99 -9.49
C ALA A 62 -15.17 -13.76 -8.72
N TYR A 63 -15.51 -14.85 -8.04
CA TYR A 63 -14.52 -15.69 -7.36
C TYR A 63 -13.53 -16.33 -8.33
N LYS A 64 -13.99 -16.90 -9.44
CA LYS A 64 -13.12 -17.47 -10.48
C LYS A 64 -12.18 -16.41 -11.07
N ALA A 65 -12.70 -15.23 -11.38
CA ALA A 65 -11.90 -14.11 -11.87
C ALA A 65 -10.85 -13.67 -10.84
N LYS A 66 -11.22 -13.59 -9.55
CA LYS A 66 -10.31 -13.26 -8.45
C LYS A 66 -9.21 -14.32 -8.31
N VAL A 67 -9.55 -15.61 -8.34
CA VAL A 67 -8.57 -16.71 -8.32
C VAL A 67 -7.56 -16.57 -9.45
N ASN A 68 -8.02 -16.31 -10.68
CA ASN A 68 -7.15 -16.13 -11.83
C ASN A 68 -6.25 -14.90 -11.68
N LYS A 69 -6.78 -13.77 -11.20
CA LYS A 69 -6.00 -12.56 -10.92
C LYS A 69 -4.91 -12.82 -9.86
N THR A 70 -5.26 -13.48 -8.75
CA THR A 70 -4.34 -13.78 -7.65
C THR A 70 -3.27 -14.79 -8.08
N LYS A 71 -3.60 -15.80 -8.91
CA LYS A 71 -2.60 -16.72 -9.51
C LYS A 71 -1.61 -16.01 -10.42
N LYS A 72 -2.09 -15.08 -11.26
CA LYS A 72 -1.21 -14.25 -12.11
C LYS A 72 -0.27 -13.40 -11.26
N GLY A 73 -0.77 -12.83 -10.17
CA GLY A 73 0.03 -12.10 -9.18
C GLY A 73 1.14 -12.98 -8.59
N LEU A 74 0.80 -14.18 -8.11
CA LEU A 74 1.78 -15.15 -7.57
C LEU A 74 2.88 -15.54 -8.56
N ALA A 75 2.56 -15.64 -9.85
CA ALA A 75 3.50 -16.07 -10.87
C ALA A 75 4.36 -14.92 -11.43
N ALA A 76 3.94 -13.66 -11.28
CA ALA A 76 4.60 -12.49 -11.87
C ALA A 76 6.05 -12.26 -11.42
N PRO A 77 6.44 -12.45 -10.14
CA PRO A 77 7.80 -12.25 -9.65
C PRO A 77 8.85 -13.18 -10.25
N SER A 78 8.43 -14.31 -10.83
CA SER A 78 9.36 -15.24 -11.50
C SER A 78 10.01 -14.63 -12.75
N LYS A 79 9.52 -13.46 -13.20
CA LYS A 79 10.10 -12.68 -14.29
C LYS A 79 11.16 -11.71 -13.74
N PRO A 80 12.43 -11.80 -14.19
CA PRO A 80 13.53 -10.98 -13.64
C PRO A 80 13.29 -9.46 -13.69
N THR A 81 12.55 -8.97 -14.68
CA THR A 81 12.30 -7.54 -14.88
C THR A 81 11.01 -7.02 -14.24
N TYR A 82 10.17 -7.89 -13.66
CA TYR A 82 8.84 -7.49 -13.19
C TYR A 82 8.89 -6.44 -12.09
N LEU A 83 9.76 -6.62 -11.10
CA LEU A 83 9.88 -5.72 -9.96
C LEU A 83 10.54 -4.40 -10.34
N THR A 84 11.58 -4.44 -11.19
CA THR A 84 12.22 -3.23 -11.72
C THR A 84 11.23 -2.42 -12.54
N ALA A 85 10.50 -3.06 -13.47
CA ALA A 85 9.48 -2.38 -14.26
C ALA A 85 8.36 -1.78 -13.38
N ALA A 86 8.04 -2.44 -12.26
CA ALA A 86 7.06 -1.92 -11.31
C ALA A 86 7.55 -0.67 -10.57
N VAL A 87 8.82 -0.66 -10.16
CA VAL A 87 9.48 0.51 -9.56
C VAL A 87 9.55 1.65 -10.58
N ASP A 88 10.06 1.40 -11.78
CA ASP A 88 10.20 2.40 -12.84
C ASP A 88 8.86 3.05 -13.19
N LYS A 89 7.81 2.22 -13.32
CA LYS A 89 6.46 2.72 -13.59
C LYS A 89 5.94 3.60 -12.45
N THR A 90 6.19 3.21 -11.19
CA THR A 90 5.78 4.01 -10.03
C THR A 90 6.51 5.35 -9.99
N MET A 91 7.81 5.35 -10.24
CA MET A 91 8.60 6.58 -10.30
C MET A 91 8.17 7.50 -11.45
N SER A 92 7.85 6.94 -12.62
CA SER A 92 7.29 7.71 -13.74
C SER A 92 5.97 8.39 -13.36
N VAL A 93 5.07 7.64 -12.73
CA VAL A 93 3.78 8.15 -12.23
C VAL A 93 3.97 9.26 -11.19
N LEU A 94 4.92 9.12 -10.27
CA LEU A 94 5.22 10.17 -9.29
C LEU A 94 5.79 11.44 -9.94
N LYS A 95 6.60 11.30 -10.99
CA LYS A 95 7.12 12.45 -11.77
C LYS A 95 6.01 13.16 -12.55
N GLU A 96 5.04 12.43 -13.07
CA GLU A 96 3.86 13.03 -13.70
C GLU A 96 3.04 13.83 -12.67
N LEU A 97 2.80 13.24 -11.49
CA LEU A 97 2.11 13.94 -10.40
C LEU A 97 2.88 15.19 -9.92
N GLU A 98 4.22 15.12 -9.85
CA GLU A 98 5.07 16.26 -9.53
C GLU A 98 4.88 17.40 -10.54
N ALA A 99 4.92 17.08 -11.84
CA ALA A 99 4.74 18.07 -12.89
C ALA A 99 3.34 18.70 -12.84
N ASP A 100 2.30 17.88 -12.62
CA ASP A 100 0.92 18.36 -12.48
C ASP A 100 0.79 19.33 -11.29
N LEU A 101 1.34 18.97 -10.13
CA LEU A 101 1.30 19.82 -8.92
C LEU A 101 2.11 21.10 -9.08
N ALA A 102 3.28 21.03 -9.72
CA ALA A 102 4.12 22.19 -9.99
C ALA A 102 3.43 23.20 -10.93
N ALA A 103 2.75 22.72 -11.98
CA ALA A 103 2.02 23.57 -12.91
C ALA A 103 0.88 24.32 -12.21
N HIS A 104 0.12 23.64 -11.34
CA HIS A 104 -0.96 24.27 -10.58
C HIS A 104 -0.46 25.36 -9.60
N ASP A 105 0.69 25.13 -8.96
CA ASP A 105 1.31 26.10 -8.05
C ASP A 105 1.81 27.34 -8.81
N ALA A 106 2.43 27.15 -9.98
CA ALA A 106 2.94 28.22 -10.82
C ALA A 106 1.85 29.16 -11.37
N ASP A 107 0.66 28.63 -11.65
CA ASP A 107 -0.48 29.41 -12.15
C ASP A 107 -1.19 30.22 -11.03
N GLY A 108 -0.63 30.26 -9.82
CA GLY A 108 -1.27 30.86 -8.65
C GLY A 108 -2.51 30.09 -8.19
N GLY A 109 -2.66 28.87 -8.70
CA GLY A 109 -3.75 27.97 -8.40
C GLY A 109 -3.53 27.18 -7.13
N SER A 110 -4.32 26.13 -6.96
CA SER A 110 -4.36 25.37 -5.73
C SER A 110 -3.31 24.28 -5.60
N SER A 111 -2.98 24.00 -4.34
CA SER A 111 -2.17 22.88 -3.86
C SER A 111 -2.80 21.47 -4.03
N TYR A 112 -3.84 21.30 -4.83
CA TYR A 112 -4.54 20.01 -5.06
C TYR A 112 -4.48 19.58 -6.53
N VAL A 113 -4.68 18.29 -6.78
CA VAL A 113 -4.55 17.64 -8.09
C VAL A 113 -5.59 18.13 -9.10
N SER A 114 -6.71 18.74 -8.66
CA SER A 114 -7.79 19.12 -9.56
C SER A 114 -8.50 20.42 -9.14
N GLY A 115 -7.72 21.49 -9.00
CA GLY A 115 -8.24 22.84 -8.71
C GLY A 115 -8.34 23.14 -7.22
N ASP A 116 -9.21 24.08 -6.83
CA ASP A 116 -9.13 24.78 -5.53
C ASP A 116 -9.64 24.03 -4.29
N SER A 117 -10.15 22.82 -4.49
CA SER A 117 -10.73 22.02 -3.43
C SER A 117 -10.30 20.56 -3.52
N ILE A 118 -10.37 19.88 -2.38
CA ILE A 118 -10.10 18.44 -2.32
C ILE A 118 -11.16 17.70 -3.11
N THR A 119 -10.70 16.87 -4.02
CA THR A 119 -11.52 15.97 -4.81
C THR A 119 -11.25 14.52 -4.45
N ALA A 120 -12.03 13.61 -5.05
CA ALA A 120 -11.74 12.19 -4.97
C ALA A 120 -10.32 11.86 -5.48
N ALA A 121 -9.82 12.56 -6.50
CA ALA A 121 -8.48 12.33 -7.04
C ALA A 121 -7.40 12.55 -5.96
N ASP A 122 -7.51 13.62 -5.17
CA ASP A 122 -6.59 13.92 -4.08
C ASP A 122 -6.58 12.83 -3.01
N LEU A 123 -7.77 12.37 -2.62
CA LEU A 123 -7.92 11.29 -1.64
C LEU A 123 -7.27 9.99 -2.14
N PHE A 124 -7.44 9.65 -3.41
CA PHE A 124 -6.81 8.48 -4.01
C PHE A 124 -5.28 8.60 -4.01
N GLN A 125 -4.74 9.77 -4.39
CA GLN A 125 -3.29 9.99 -4.37
C GLN A 125 -2.74 9.92 -2.94
N ALA A 126 -3.41 10.54 -1.97
CA ALA A 126 -3.01 10.48 -0.56
C ALA A 126 -2.94 9.03 -0.04
N VAL A 127 -3.94 8.21 -0.35
CA VAL A 127 -3.95 6.78 0.04
C VAL A 127 -2.83 6.00 -0.62
N ASN A 128 -2.52 6.28 -1.89
CA ASN A 128 -1.44 5.61 -2.61
C ASN A 128 -0.06 6.01 -2.08
N LEU A 129 0.18 7.29 -1.80
CA LEU A 129 1.39 7.79 -1.15
C LEU A 129 1.54 7.20 0.25
N HIS A 130 0.47 7.14 1.05
CA HIS A 130 0.49 6.46 2.34
C HIS A 130 0.88 4.98 2.19
N ARG A 131 0.35 4.26 1.20
CA ARG A 131 0.71 2.84 0.98
C ARG A 131 2.17 2.67 0.62
N LEU A 132 2.73 3.56 -0.19
CA LEU A 132 4.15 3.51 -0.50
C LEU A 132 4.99 3.82 0.76
N LEU A 133 4.58 4.80 1.57
CA LEU A 133 5.24 5.14 2.84
C LEU A 133 5.19 3.96 3.82
N LEU A 134 4.02 3.36 3.99
CA LEU A 134 3.76 2.16 4.78
C LEU A 134 4.74 1.04 4.42
N LEU A 135 5.10 0.93 3.13
CA LEU A 135 6.01 -0.09 2.60
C LEU A 135 7.48 0.32 2.59
N GLY A 136 7.83 1.49 3.15
CA GLY A 136 9.20 1.98 3.17
C GLY A 136 9.70 2.49 1.81
N ASN A 137 8.77 2.84 0.91
CA ASN A 137 9.07 3.34 -0.44
C ASN A 137 8.96 4.87 -0.55
N SER A 138 9.03 5.60 0.56
CA SER A 138 9.01 7.08 0.54
C SER A 138 10.20 7.70 -0.16
N TRP A 139 11.31 6.96 -0.28
CA TRP A 139 12.47 7.36 -1.09
C TRP A 139 12.12 7.67 -2.55
N MET A 140 11.02 7.10 -3.09
CA MET A 140 10.60 7.33 -4.47
C MET A 140 10.14 8.77 -4.75
N TRP A 141 9.85 9.58 -3.72
CA TRP A 141 9.45 10.98 -3.87
C TRP A 141 10.25 11.96 -3.01
N GLN A 142 11.38 11.54 -2.44
CA GLN A 142 12.20 12.45 -1.61
C GLN A 142 12.71 13.66 -2.39
N ASP A 143 12.99 13.48 -3.68
CA ASP A 143 13.45 14.55 -4.59
C ASP A 143 12.31 15.23 -5.37
N LEU A 144 11.05 14.99 -4.97
CA LEU A 144 9.85 15.55 -5.61
C LEU A 144 9.15 16.50 -4.63
N PRO A 145 9.58 17.77 -4.52
CA PRO A 145 9.13 18.69 -3.48
C PRO A 145 7.62 18.95 -3.49
N HIS A 146 6.97 19.04 -4.66
CA HIS A 146 5.54 19.32 -4.72
C HIS A 146 4.72 18.09 -4.26
N VAL A 147 5.12 16.88 -4.63
CA VAL A 147 4.57 15.61 -4.14
C VAL A 147 4.80 15.47 -2.64
N ALA A 148 5.99 15.79 -2.13
CA ALA A 148 6.30 15.72 -0.70
C ALA A 148 5.41 16.67 0.11
N ALA A 149 5.26 17.91 -0.34
CA ALA A 149 4.38 18.89 0.29
C ALA A 149 2.91 18.47 0.21
N PHE A 150 2.46 17.93 -0.92
CA PHE A 150 1.12 17.36 -1.09
C PHE A 150 0.87 16.20 -0.12
N ALA A 151 1.83 15.28 0.00
CA ALA A 151 1.75 14.15 0.92
C ALA A 151 1.61 14.63 2.37
N ASP A 152 2.47 15.54 2.83
CA ASP A 152 2.43 16.03 4.21
C ASP A 152 1.10 16.75 4.52
N ARG A 153 0.62 17.61 3.61
CA ARG A 153 -0.70 18.25 3.75
C ARG A 153 -1.83 17.24 3.84
N MET A 154 -1.89 16.27 2.94
CA MET A 154 -3.00 15.32 2.88
C MET A 154 -2.97 14.32 4.03
N LEU A 155 -1.78 13.77 4.36
CA LEU A 155 -1.64 12.79 5.43
C LEU A 155 -1.78 13.40 6.81
N SER A 156 -1.58 14.71 6.98
CA SER A 156 -1.83 15.41 8.25
C SER A 156 -3.31 15.73 8.49
N ARG A 157 -4.21 15.47 7.54
CA ARG A 157 -5.64 15.75 7.72
C ARG A 157 -6.26 14.79 8.73
N PRO A 158 -7.04 15.27 9.72
CA PRO A 158 -7.67 14.39 10.72
C PRO A 158 -8.56 13.30 10.12
N SER A 159 -9.26 13.59 9.02
CA SER A 159 -10.10 12.60 8.33
C SER A 159 -9.28 11.47 7.70
N ILE A 160 -8.11 11.78 7.15
CA ILE A 160 -7.20 10.79 6.55
C ILE A 160 -6.46 10.02 7.63
N GLN A 161 -6.00 10.69 8.68
CA GLN A 161 -5.42 10.06 9.86
C GLN A 161 -6.35 8.97 10.40
N LYS A 162 -7.61 9.33 10.68
CA LYS A 162 -8.60 8.40 11.21
C LYS A 162 -8.98 7.28 10.24
N ALA A 163 -9.22 7.60 8.96
CA ALA A 163 -9.78 6.65 8.00
C ALA A 163 -8.72 5.71 7.38
N VAL A 164 -7.46 6.14 7.34
CA VAL A 164 -6.40 5.44 6.60
C VAL A 164 -5.26 5.05 7.51
N ILE A 165 -4.71 5.98 8.28
CA ILE A 165 -3.44 5.77 8.99
C ILE A 165 -3.66 4.98 10.27
N THR A 166 -4.62 5.41 11.10
CA THR A 166 -4.91 4.83 12.41
C THR A 166 -6.07 3.82 12.35
N TYR A 167 -6.48 3.41 11.15
CA TYR A 167 -7.53 2.42 10.97
C TYR A 167 -7.13 1.09 11.64
N PRO A 168 -8.00 0.45 12.44
CA PRO A 168 -7.63 -0.75 13.23
C PRO A 168 -7.08 -1.93 12.41
N GLY A 169 -7.44 -2.05 11.14
CA GLY A 169 -6.93 -3.09 10.24
C GLY A 169 -5.63 -2.73 9.51
N MET A 170 -5.01 -1.58 9.82
CA MET A 170 -3.77 -1.15 9.17
C MET A 170 -2.57 -1.91 9.72
N ILE A 171 -1.65 -2.28 8.84
CA ILE A 171 -0.41 -2.96 9.20
C ILE A 171 0.48 -1.95 9.93
N PRO A 172 1.08 -2.28 11.09
CA PRO A 172 1.98 -1.35 11.75
C PRO A 172 3.28 -1.20 10.95
N SER A 173 3.77 0.03 10.84
CA SER A 173 4.99 0.36 10.08
C SER A 173 5.73 1.51 10.73
N ARG A 174 7.06 1.40 10.83
CA ARG A 174 7.91 2.45 11.42
C ARG A 174 7.80 3.78 10.66
N PRO A 175 7.85 3.83 9.32
CA PRO A 175 7.58 5.04 8.54
C PRO A 175 6.24 5.74 8.84
N THR A 176 5.23 5.01 9.34
CA THR A 176 3.94 5.60 9.73
C THR A 176 3.89 6.07 11.18
N ALA A 177 4.87 5.69 12.01
CA ALA A 177 4.93 6.09 13.42
C ALA A 177 5.10 7.60 13.56
N ASP A 178 5.82 8.25 12.64
CA ASP A 178 6.01 9.70 12.64
C ASP A 178 4.68 10.44 12.37
N LEU A 179 3.85 9.91 11.46
CA LEU A 179 2.52 10.46 11.19
C LEU A 179 1.59 10.35 12.42
N ILE A 180 1.65 9.21 13.11
CA ILE A 180 0.87 8.98 14.35
C ILE A 180 1.41 9.83 15.49
N THR A 181 2.73 10.06 15.56
CA THR A 181 3.34 10.96 16.54
C THR A 181 2.85 12.39 16.35
N LYS A 182 2.81 12.87 15.10
CA LYS A 182 2.31 14.20 14.77
C LYS A 182 0.83 14.38 15.12
N ASP A 183 -0.01 13.37 14.89
CA ASP A 183 -1.46 13.43 15.11
C ASP A 183 -1.88 13.16 16.56
N GLN A 184 -1.33 12.12 17.18
CA GLN A 184 -1.78 11.56 18.48
C GLN A 184 -0.75 11.71 19.60
N GLY A 185 0.40 12.32 19.30
CA GLY A 185 1.47 12.56 20.25
C GLY A 185 2.49 11.41 20.37
N PHE A 186 3.60 11.72 21.04
CA PHE A 186 4.78 10.84 21.16
C PHE A 186 4.46 9.44 21.68
N ILE A 187 3.60 9.32 22.69
CA ILE A 187 3.27 8.02 23.31
C ILE A 187 2.61 7.09 22.29
N ALA A 188 1.67 7.60 21.49
CA ALA A 188 0.97 6.81 20.48
C ALA A 188 1.92 6.32 19.37
N GLY A 189 2.78 7.23 18.87
CA GLY A 189 3.81 6.89 17.89
C GLY A 189 4.82 5.86 18.41
N PHE A 190 5.28 6.03 19.66
CA PHE A 190 6.18 5.09 20.32
C PHE A 190 5.54 3.69 20.45
N ILE A 191 4.28 3.61 20.90
CA ILE A 191 3.55 2.34 21.00
C ILE A 191 3.43 1.67 19.62
N HIS A 192 3.13 2.44 18.57
CA HIS A 192 3.05 1.91 17.20
C HIS A 192 4.39 1.36 16.70
N GLY A 193 5.49 2.10 16.93
CA GLY A 193 6.83 1.63 16.61
C GLY A 193 7.19 0.33 17.35
N ARG A 194 6.84 0.23 18.64
CA ARG A 194 7.07 -0.97 19.46
C ARG A 194 6.22 -2.17 19.03
N ARG A 195 5.03 -1.95 18.47
CA ARG A 195 4.22 -3.04 17.88
C ARG A 195 4.95 -3.70 16.71
N VAL A 196 5.68 -2.93 15.89
CA VAL A 196 6.51 -3.50 14.80
C VAL A 196 7.59 -4.42 15.36
N ASP A 197 8.28 -3.98 16.42
CA ASP A 197 9.33 -4.77 17.07
C ASP A 197 8.78 -6.05 17.68
N PHE A 198 7.67 -5.94 18.42
CA PHE A 198 6.98 -7.08 19.03
C PHE A 198 6.56 -8.12 17.99
N LEU A 199 5.95 -7.68 16.87
CA LEU A 199 5.55 -8.59 15.79
C LEU A 199 6.76 -9.24 15.12
N ASN A 200 7.86 -8.52 14.93
CA ASN A 200 9.10 -9.11 14.43
C ASN A 200 9.65 -10.17 15.40
N SER A 201 9.69 -9.91 16.70
CA SER A 201 10.12 -10.92 17.70
C SER A 201 9.20 -12.13 17.72
N LEU A 202 7.88 -11.92 17.63
CA LEU A 202 6.90 -13.00 17.63
C LEU A 202 7.06 -13.94 16.43
N VAL A 203 7.17 -13.37 15.21
CA VAL A 203 7.37 -14.18 13.99
C VAL A 203 8.71 -14.91 14.02
N PHE A 204 9.73 -14.34 14.67
CA PHE A 204 11.05 -14.96 14.82
C PHE A 204 10.99 -16.19 15.73
N VAL A 205 10.34 -16.05 16.88
CA VAL A 205 10.10 -17.16 17.81
C VAL A 205 9.26 -18.26 17.14
N MET A 206 8.17 -17.90 16.44
CA MET A 206 7.33 -18.86 15.73
C MET A 206 8.11 -19.67 14.69
N ARG A 207 9.09 -19.06 14.02
CA ARG A 207 9.95 -19.76 13.06
C ARG A 207 10.95 -20.69 13.74
N LEU A 208 11.55 -20.30 14.87
CA LEU A 208 12.45 -21.15 15.65
C LEU A 208 11.78 -22.44 16.13
N ILE A 209 10.48 -22.37 16.44
CA ILE A 209 9.69 -23.51 16.92
C ILE A 209 8.91 -24.24 15.80
N GLY A 210 9.15 -23.91 14.52
CA GLY A 210 8.55 -24.61 13.37
C GLY A 210 7.07 -24.28 13.10
N MET A 211 6.55 -23.17 13.63
CA MET A 211 5.14 -22.78 13.50
C MET A 211 4.85 -21.71 12.43
N ALA A 212 5.87 -21.23 11.70
CA ALA A 212 5.77 -20.12 10.73
C ALA A 212 5.98 -20.52 9.27
#